data_AF-A0A3C0AGN6-F1
#
_entry.id   AF-A0A3C0AGN6-F1
#
_cell.length_a   1.000
_cell.length_b   1.000
_cell.length_c   1.000
_cell.angle_alpha   90.00
_cell.angle_beta   90.00
_cell.angle_gamma   90.00
#
_symmetry.space_group_name_H-M   'P 1'
#
loop_
_entity.id
_entity.type
_entity.pdbx_description
1 polymer ?
#
loop_
_entity_poly.entity_id
_entity_poly.type
_entity_poly.pdbx_seq_one_letter_code
_entity_poly.pdbx_strand_id
1 'polypeptide(L)'
;CDGDTEKGEREISFTADIPQTGLYEVRVYYSPGSNRSINTPYIVTSSTGTKEIVVNQKQQPNHGKYHLLGRFPFEQGKREVLRITNQGTKGHVVVDALQLVPVKSD
;
A
#
# COMPACT_ATOMS: atom_id res chain seq x y z
N CYS A 1 -10.85 6.38 -5.72
CA CYS A 1 -11.63 5.20 -6.17
C CYS A 1 -11.52 5.14 -7.67
N ASP A 2 -11.35 3.95 -8.25
CA ASP A 2 -11.25 3.77 -9.70
C ASP A 2 -12.61 3.62 -10.41
N GLY A 3 -13.75 3.56 -9.72
CA GLY A 3 -15.04 3.39 -10.40
C GLY A 3 -15.21 2.09 -11.19
N ASP A 4 -14.34 1.09 -10.99
CA ASP A 4 -14.37 -0.22 -11.67
C ASP A 4 -14.27 -0.19 -13.21
N THR A 5 -13.56 0.79 -13.75
CA THR A 5 -13.30 0.95 -15.20
C THR A 5 -11.78 0.96 -15.49
N GLU A 6 -11.39 0.97 -16.78
CA GLU A 6 -9.98 1.17 -17.22
C GLU A 6 -8.98 0.30 -16.44
N LYS A 7 -9.24 -1.01 -16.40
CA LYS A 7 -8.43 -1.96 -15.63
C LYS A 7 -7.05 -2.13 -16.25
N GLY A 8 -6.02 -1.96 -15.43
CA GLY A 8 -4.62 -1.97 -15.86
C GLY A 8 -4.08 -0.61 -16.28
N GLU A 9 -4.94 0.41 -16.42
CA GLU A 9 -4.54 1.73 -16.90
C GLU A 9 -4.45 2.76 -15.76
N ARG A 10 -4.80 2.38 -14.53
CA ARG A 10 -4.77 3.29 -13.38
C ARG A 10 -3.81 2.83 -12.32
N GLU A 11 -2.99 3.77 -11.89
CA GLU A 11 -2.08 3.63 -10.78
C GLU A 11 -2.00 4.90 -9.93
N ILE A 12 -1.55 4.73 -8.69
CA ILE A 12 -1.21 5.82 -7.79
C ILE A 12 0.09 5.47 -7.06
N SER A 13 0.99 6.45 -6.99
CA SER A 13 2.25 6.35 -6.25
C SER A 13 2.26 7.25 -5.03
N PHE A 14 2.64 6.69 -3.89
CA PHE A 14 2.92 7.41 -2.65
C PHE A 14 4.42 7.63 -2.53
N THR A 15 4.82 8.89 -2.57
CA THR A 15 6.17 9.33 -2.27
C THR A 15 6.20 9.90 -0.86
N ALA A 16 7.20 9.52 -0.07
CA ALA A 16 7.42 10.04 1.28
C ALA A 16 8.86 10.52 1.44
N ASP A 17 9.04 11.50 2.32
CA ASP A 17 10.36 11.85 2.84
C ASP A 17 10.62 11.02 4.11
N ILE A 18 11.57 10.09 4.02
CA ILE A 18 11.92 9.21 5.13
C ILE A 18 12.86 9.98 6.07
N PRO A 19 12.46 10.26 7.32
CA PRO A 19 13.24 11.14 8.20
C PRO A 19 14.55 10.49 8.68
N GLN A 20 14.59 9.16 8.75
CA GLN A 20 15.76 8.41 9.23
C GLN A 20 15.81 7.02 8.57
N THR A 21 17.01 6.57 8.18
CA THR A 21 17.25 5.20 7.72
C THR A 21 16.85 4.20 8.80
N GLY A 22 16.06 3.19 8.43
CA GLY A 22 15.60 2.16 9.38
C GLY A 22 14.51 1.26 8.83
N LEU A 23 13.98 0.40 9.70
CA LEU A 23 12.84 -0.47 9.40
C LEU A 23 11.53 0.27 9.69
N TYR A 24 10.58 0.24 8.75
CA TYR A 24 9.27 0.86 8.93
C TYR A 24 8.16 -0.16 8.66
N GLU A 25 7.09 -0.09 9.45
CA GLU A 25 5.81 -0.67 9.07
C GLU A 25 5.15 0.16 7.98
N VAL A 26 4.83 -0.50 6.87
CA VAL A 26 4.07 0.08 5.76
C VAL A 26 2.62 -0.31 5.94
N ARG A 27 1.77 0.66 6.23
CA ARG A 27 0.36 0.47 6.55
C ARG A 27 -0.49 1.28 5.59
N VAL A 28 -1.62 0.74 5.17
CA VAL A 28 -2.53 1.42 4.23
C VAL A 28 -3.93 1.52 4.79
N TYR A 29 -4.60 2.61 4.48
CA TYR A 29 -6.02 2.79 4.76
C TYR A 29 -6.83 2.64 3.47
N TYR A 30 -7.91 1.87 3.54
CA TYR A 30 -8.94 1.78 2.52
C TYR A 30 -10.29 1.54 3.19
N SER A 31 -11.36 1.99 2.54
CA SER A 31 -12.74 1.72 2.98
C SER A 31 -13.20 0.37 2.42
N PRO A 32 -13.37 -0.67 3.27
CA PRO A 32 -13.82 -1.97 2.80
C PRO A 32 -15.26 -1.92 2.29
N GLY A 33 -15.59 -2.82 1.37
CA GLY A 33 -16.93 -2.91 0.80
C GLY A 33 -17.12 -4.16 -0.04
N SER A 34 -18.36 -4.65 -0.14
CA SER A 34 -18.67 -5.89 -0.88
C SER A 34 -18.36 -5.81 -2.38
N ASN A 35 -18.32 -4.59 -2.95
CA ASN A 35 -17.99 -4.30 -4.34
C ASN A 35 -16.49 -4.01 -4.58
N ARG A 36 -15.62 -4.20 -3.59
CA ARG A 36 -14.18 -3.97 -3.73
C ARG A 36 -13.46 -5.14 -4.38
N SER A 37 -12.31 -4.85 -4.96
CA SER A 37 -11.40 -5.86 -5.49
C SER A 37 -10.83 -6.74 -4.38
N ILE A 38 -10.77 -8.06 -4.64
CA ILE A 38 -10.13 -9.02 -3.74
C ILE A 38 -8.64 -9.19 -4.02
N ASN A 39 -8.15 -8.65 -5.13
CA ASN A 39 -6.82 -8.91 -5.65
C ASN A 39 -6.10 -7.62 -6.09
N THR A 40 -6.21 -6.56 -5.29
CA THR A 40 -5.56 -5.27 -5.60
C THR A 40 -4.05 -5.37 -5.40
N PRO A 41 -3.21 -5.09 -6.41
CA PRO A 41 -1.74 -5.11 -6.27
C PRO A 41 -1.20 -3.85 -5.56
N TYR A 42 -0.42 -4.06 -4.51
CA TYR A 42 0.33 -3.05 -3.75
C TYR A 42 1.82 -3.36 -3.89
N ILE A 43 2.57 -2.51 -4.59
CA ILE A 43 4.00 -2.65 -4.85
C ILE A 43 4.78 -1.73 -3.92
N VAL A 44 5.46 -2.30 -2.93
CA VAL A 44 6.32 -1.57 -1.99
C VAL A 44 7.74 -1.51 -2.53
N THR A 45 8.34 -0.32 -2.60
CA THR A 45 9.72 -0.10 -3.05
C THR A 45 10.62 0.24 -1.85
N SER A 46 11.44 -0.71 -1.43
CA SER A 46 12.32 -0.61 -0.24
C SER A 46 13.80 -0.54 -0.63
N SER A 47 14.72 -0.39 0.34
CA SER A 47 16.17 -0.48 0.06
C SER A 47 16.62 -1.87 -0.39
N THR A 48 15.84 -2.91 -0.08
CA THR A 48 16.10 -4.30 -0.53
C THR A 48 15.44 -4.65 -1.86
N GLY A 49 14.81 -3.67 -2.53
CA GLY A 49 14.08 -3.87 -3.79
C GLY A 49 12.57 -3.78 -3.64
N THR A 50 11.86 -4.24 -4.66
CA THR A 50 10.40 -4.14 -4.78
C THR A 50 9.70 -5.41 -4.32
N LYS A 51 8.58 -5.27 -3.60
CA LYS A 51 7.71 -6.39 -3.21
C LYS A 51 6.26 -6.10 -3.59
N GLU A 52 5.66 -6.99 -4.38
CA GLU A 52 4.23 -6.96 -4.67
C GLU A 52 3.44 -7.72 -3.60
N ILE A 53 2.33 -7.13 -3.17
CA ILE A 53 1.42 -7.66 -2.15
C ILE A 53 0.01 -7.53 -2.68
N VAL A 54 -0.71 -8.65 -2.71
CA VAL A 54 -2.11 -8.68 -3.16
C VAL A 54 -3.03 -8.49 -1.97
N VAL A 55 -3.89 -7.47 -2.02
CA VAL A 55 -4.78 -7.11 -0.91
C VAL A 55 -6.25 -7.33 -1.30
N ASN A 56 -6.97 -8.01 -0.40
CA ASN A 56 -8.41 -8.16 -0.47
C ASN A 56 -9.11 -6.97 0.21
N GLN A 57 -9.54 -5.99 -0.57
CA GLN A 57 -10.19 -4.78 -0.07
C GLN A 57 -11.64 -4.99 0.38
N LYS A 58 -12.17 -6.21 0.34
CA LYS A 58 -13.45 -6.53 0.99
C LYS A 58 -13.29 -6.77 2.49
N GLN A 59 -12.08 -7.11 2.94
CA GLN A 59 -11.80 -7.44 4.33
C GLN A 59 -11.55 -6.19 5.16
N GLN A 60 -11.85 -6.28 6.45
CA GLN A 60 -11.49 -5.22 7.39
C GLN A 60 -9.96 -5.15 7.52
N PRO A 61 -9.41 -3.95 7.78
CA PRO A 61 -7.99 -3.79 8.04
C PRO A 61 -7.53 -4.64 9.25
N ASN A 62 -6.33 -5.23 9.16
CA ASN A 62 -5.81 -6.18 10.13
C ASN A 62 -4.98 -5.55 11.27
N HIS A 63 -4.83 -4.22 11.28
CA HIS A 63 -4.02 -3.48 12.25
C HIS A 63 -4.74 -2.19 12.67
N GLY A 64 -5.79 -2.35 13.47
CA GLY A 64 -6.66 -1.25 13.88
C GLY A 64 -7.40 -0.69 12.66
N LYS A 65 -7.28 0.63 12.41
CA LYS A 65 -7.86 1.23 11.21
C LYS A 65 -7.08 0.91 9.95
N TYR A 66 -5.83 0.46 10.03
CA TYR A 66 -4.95 0.27 8.88
C TYR A 66 -4.73 -1.20 8.56
N HIS A 67 -4.44 -1.49 7.30
CA HIS A 67 -4.00 -2.80 6.85
C HIS A 67 -2.47 -2.77 6.77
N LEU A 68 -1.80 -3.63 7.53
CA LEU A 68 -0.35 -3.77 7.52
C LEU A 68 0.07 -4.59 6.29
N LEU A 69 0.85 -3.97 5.41
CA LEU A 69 1.47 -4.64 4.27
C LEU A 69 2.73 -5.41 4.69
N GLY A 70 3.44 -4.89 5.68
CA GLY A 70 4.63 -5.54 6.23
C GLY A 70 5.63 -4.54 6.79
N ARG A 71 6.84 -5.03 7.07
CA ARG A 71 7.98 -4.25 7.54
C ARG A 71 9.05 -4.21 6.47
N PHE A 72 9.54 -3.02 6.16
CA PHE A 72 10.45 -2.79 5.05
C PHE A 72 11.58 -1.83 5.45
N PRO A 73 12.83 -2.11 5.04
CA PRO A 73 13.93 -1.19 5.28
C PRO A 73 13.88 -0.03 4.29
N PHE A 74 14.08 1.18 4.79
CA PHE A 74 14.19 2.40 4.00
C PHE A 74 15.42 3.18 4.40
N GLU A 75 16.01 3.87 3.43
CA GLU A 75 17.04 4.89 3.67
C GLU A 75 16.37 6.26 3.82
N GLN A 76 17.02 7.14 4.58
CA GLN A 76 16.63 8.54 4.73
C GLN A 76 16.52 9.24 3.37
N GLY A 77 15.53 10.12 3.26
CA GLY A 77 15.30 10.98 2.09
C GLY A 77 14.02 10.64 1.33
N LYS A 78 13.77 11.43 0.29
CA LYS A 78 12.56 11.36 -0.53
C LYS A 78 12.60 10.18 -1.51
N ARG A 79 11.60 9.30 -1.45
CA ARG A 79 11.47 8.15 -2.35
C ARG A 79 10.02 7.74 -2.60
N GLU A 80 9.75 7.09 -3.73
CA GLU A 80 8.52 6.33 -3.90
C GLU A 80 8.54 5.14 -2.94
N VAL A 81 7.50 5.00 -2.13
CA VAL A 81 7.40 3.95 -1.11
C VAL A 81 6.40 2.88 -1.51
N LEU A 82 5.28 3.29 -2.11
CA LEU A 82 4.19 2.39 -2.45
C LEU A 82 3.55 2.83 -3.77
N ARG A 83 3.41 1.90 -4.70
CA ARG A 83 2.58 2.04 -5.90
C ARG A 83 1.41 1.07 -5.82
N ILE A 84 0.22 1.51 -6.20
CA ILE A 84 -0.99 0.67 -6.24
C ILE A 84 -1.55 0.76 -7.64
N THR A 85 -1.86 -0.38 -8.25
CA THR A 85 -2.44 -0.43 -9.59
C THR A 85 -3.81 -1.09 -9.54
N ASN A 86 -4.62 -0.91 -10.59
CA ASN A 86 -5.85 -1.70 -10.79
C ASN A 86 -5.65 -2.85 -11.80
N GLN A 87 -4.40 -3.19 -12.15
CA GLN A 87 -4.07 -4.28 -13.06
C GLN A 87 -4.60 -5.61 -12.56
N GLY A 88 -5.31 -6.33 -13.44
CA GLY A 88 -5.86 -7.66 -13.12
C GLY A 88 -6.97 -7.68 -12.07
N THR A 89 -7.45 -6.52 -11.62
CA THR A 89 -8.51 -6.44 -10.59
C THR A 89 -9.91 -6.63 -11.17
N LYS A 90 -10.83 -7.12 -10.33
CA LYS A 90 -12.28 -7.11 -10.58
C LYS A 90 -12.98 -6.43 -9.42
N GLY A 91 -13.88 -5.49 -9.68
CA GLY A 91 -14.48 -4.64 -8.65
C GLY A 91 -13.62 -3.42 -8.35
N HIS A 92 -14.15 -2.54 -7.49
CA HIS A 92 -13.53 -1.24 -7.23
C HIS A 92 -12.21 -1.35 -6.46
N VAL A 93 -11.24 -0.55 -6.88
CA VAL A 93 -10.03 -0.26 -6.11
C VAL A 93 -10.19 1.09 -5.42
N VAL A 94 -10.07 1.08 -4.10
CA VAL A 94 -10.10 2.29 -3.26
C VAL A 94 -8.80 2.39 -2.49
N VAL A 95 -8.22 3.58 -2.53
CA VAL A 95 -7.01 3.93 -1.81
C VAL A 95 -7.30 5.25 -1.11
N ASP A 96 -6.91 5.35 0.15
CA ASP A 96 -7.10 6.56 0.95
C ASP A 96 -5.75 7.09 1.46
N ALA A 97 -5.04 6.32 2.31
CA ALA A 97 -3.81 6.79 2.92
C ALA A 97 -2.71 5.73 3.02
N LEU A 98 -1.46 6.20 3.00
CA LEU A 98 -0.26 5.49 3.43
C LEU A 98 0.15 6.02 4.82
N GLN A 99 0.51 5.12 5.73
CA GLN A 99 1.16 5.42 7.00
C GLN A 99 2.47 4.64 7.09
N LEU A 100 3.55 5.35 7.42
CA LEU A 100 4.85 4.77 7.73
C LEU A 100 5.13 4.95 9.21
N VAL A 101 5.40 3.84 9.91
CA VAL A 101 5.70 3.86 11.35
C VAL A 101 7.09 3.27 11.55
N PRO A 102 8.07 4.03 12.08
CA PRO A 102 9.37 3.49 12.43
C PRO A 102 9.23 2.33 13.42
N VAL A 103 9.89 1.21 13.13
CA VAL A 103 10.04 0.11 14.08
C VAL A 103 11.21 0.46 14.98
N LYS A 104 10.96 0.69 16.27
CA LYS A 104 12.04 0.84 17.23
C LYS A 104 12.72 -0.51 17.40
N SER A 105 14.04 -0.53 17.30
CA SER A 105 14.84 -1.62 17.86
C SER A 105 14.75 -1.49 19.39
N ASP A 106 14.38 -2.57 20.06
CA ASP A 106 14.50 -2.68 21.51
C ASP A 106 15.98 -2.67 21.96
#